data_AF-A0A124BSD7-F1
#
_entry.id   AF-A0A124BSD7-F1
#
_cell.length_a   1.000
_cell.length_b   1.000
_cell.length_c   1.000
_cell.angle_alpha   90.00
_cell.angle_beta   90.00
_cell.angle_gamma   90.00
#
_symmetry.space_group_name_H-M   'P 1'
#
loop_
_entity.id
_entity.type
_entity.pdbx_description
1 polymer ?
#
loop_
_entity_poly.entity_id
_entity_poly.type
_entity_poly.pdbx_seq_one_letter_code
_entity_poly.pdbx_strand_id
1 'polypeptide(L)'
;MSTDDLQPSNDQEAEIKAIDAEAKAELGNVHVLKNEELSAYIPADLLARYEFYSFRHAAEILSTSCKPEFDELLNALRAFEITVADIVKPGGNESDIPKKLTAILRPLGWQETRVQGDLIVRKIVRHGQRKDDVTEDLTTLANFIDGHNVDYVKNRVAFDMEWNSKDQTFDRDLYAFSAFAQTGVISAGVLLTRSADLNPVFTSLGNDAKGKPIRNKYGASTTWMGKLLYRLEAGRNGPCPVLAVGIRPAVISDLTEHLASMPARGAAPAPAPAEAPEGEEA
;
A
#
# COMPACT_ATOMS: atom_id res chain seq x y z
N MET A 1 -13.10 -44.68 -4.29
CA MET A 1 -12.71 -44.08 -3.01
C MET A 1 -12.84 -42.57 -3.20
N SER A 2 -13.72 -41.93 -2.43
CA SER A 2 -14.05 -40.51 -2.56
C SER A 2 -12.88 -39.64 -2.14
N THR A 3 -12.61 -38.56 -2.87
CA THR A 3 -11.52 -37.60 -2.63
C THR A 3 -11.92 -36.49 -1.65
N ASP A 4 -12.73 -36.80 -0.62
CA ASP A 4 -13.38 -35.77 0.22
C ASP A 4 -12.72 -35.48 1.57
N ASP A 5 -11.63 -36.15 1.96
CA ASP A 5 -11.07 -36.02 3.34
C ASP A 5 -9.65 -35.46 3.38
N LEU A 6 -9.42 -34.25 2.87
CA LEU A 6 -8.16 -33.52 3.08
C LEU A 6 -8.37 -32.03 3.37
N GLN A 7 -9.45 -31.67 4.07
CA GLN A 7 -9.50 -30.36 4.73
C GLN A 7 -8.89 -30.49 6.13
N PRO A 8 -7.89 -29.66 6.47
CA PRO A 8 -7.29 -29.69 7.80
C PRO A 8 -8.36 -29.43 8.87
N SER A 9 -8.29 -30.13 10.00
CA SER A 9 -9.17 -29.85 11.13
C SER A 9 -8.93 -28.43 11.67
N ASN A 10 -9.90 -27.85 12.38
CA ASN A 10 -9.74 -26.53 13.01
C ASN A 10 -8.51 -26.44 13.92
N ASP A 11 -8.13 -27.56 14.55
CA ASP A 11 -6.94 -27.64 15.41
C ASP A 11 -5.65 -27.62 14.57
N GLN A 12 -5.63 -28.29 13.41
CA GLN A 12 -4.51 -28.23 12.47
C GLN A 12 -4.35 -26.84 11.84
N GLU A 13 -5.45 -26.15 11.53
CA GLU A 13 -5.39 -24.76 11.07
C GLU A 13 -4.83 -23.81 12.14
N ALA A 14 -5.19 -24.02 13.42
CA ALA A 14 -4.69 -23.23 14.52
C ALA A 14 -3.19 -23.47 14.77
N GLU A 15 -2.75 -24.73 14.66
CA GLU A 15 -1.35 -25.13 14.80
C GLU A 15 -0.49 -24.58 13.64
N ILE A 16 -0.97 -24.65 12.40
CA ILE A 16 -0.30 -24.01 11.25
C ILE A 16 -0.18 -22.50 11.45
N LYS A 17 -1.24 -21.83 11.92
CA LYS A 17 -1.19 -20.38 12.21
C LYS A 17 -0.19 -20.04 13.31
N ALA A 18 -0.07 -20.89 14.33
CA ALA A 18 0.90 -20.69 15.41
C ALA A 18 2.34 -20.86 14.92
N ILE A 19 2.61 -21.92 14.14
CA ILE A 19 3.91 -22.16 13.52
C ILE A 19 4.29 -21.02 12.56
N ASP A 20 3.35 -20.55 11.73
CA ASP A 20 3.58 -19.41 10.83
C ASP A 20 3.86 -18.11 11.61
N ALA A 21 3.19 -17.89 12.73
CA ALA A 21 3.42 -16.72 13.58
C ALA A 21 4.79 -16.76 14.26
N GLU A 22 5.21 -17.94 14.74
CA GLU A 22 6.50 -18.17 15.38
C GLU A 22 7.65 -18.10 14.36
N ALA A 23 7.49 -18.70 13.18
CA ALA A 23 8.44 -18.59 12.08
C ALA A 23 8.58 -17.15 11.57
N LYS A 24 7.48 -16.39 11.46
CA LYS A 24 7.53 -14.94 11.14
C LYS A 24 8.27 -14.13 12.21
N ALA A 25 8.16 -14.52 13.48
CA ALA A 25 8.85 -13.86 14.57
C ALA A 25 10.35 -14.18 14.58
N GLU A 26 10.75 -15.41 14.25
CA GLU A 26 12.16 -15.86 14.24
C GLU A 26 12.93 -15.52 12.97
N LEU A 27 12.30 -15.62 11.79
CA LEU A 27 12.98 -15.45 10.49
C LEU A 27 13.00 -14.01 9.97
N GLY A 28 12.38 -13.06 10.67
CA GLY A 28 12.43 -11.62 10.38
C GLY A 28 12.38 -11.33 8.88
N ASN A 29 11.19 -11.48 8.27
CA ASN A 29 10.98 -11.30 6.83
C ASN A 29 11.82 -10.12 6.30
N VAL A 30 12.76 -10.39 5.38
CA VAL A 30 13.39 -9.42 4.46
C VAL A 30 13.69 -8.05 5.08
N HIS A 31 14.89 -7.77 5.61
CA HIS A 31 15.33 -6.44 6.14
C HIS A 31 14.30 -5.31 5.94
N VAL A 32 13.30 -5.24 6.82
CA VAL A 32 12.29 -4.19 6.82
C VAL A 32 12.66 -3.20 7.90
N LEU A 33 13.05 -2.00 7.50
CA LEU A 33 13.22 -0.91 8.47
C LEU A 33 11.86 -0.29 8.76
N LYS A 34 11.55 -0.13 10.05
CA LYS A 34 10.35 0.55 10.54
C LYS A 34 10.68 1.97 11.02
N ASN A 35 9.65 2.76 11.35
CA ASN A 35 9.77 4.18 11.72
C ASN A 35 10.97 4.51 12.62
N GLU A 36 11.25 3.72 13.66
CA GLU A 36 12.33 4.00 14.62
C GLU A 36 13.73 3.95 13.96
N GLU A 37 13.93 3.02 13.04
CA GLU A 37 15.19 2.78 12.33
C GLU A 37 15.35 3.70 11.10
N LEU A 38 14.26 4.32 10.66
CA LEU A 38 14.21 5.17 9.47
C LEU A 38 14.59 6.63 9.71
N SER A 39 14.87 7.03 10.95
CA SER A 39 15.24 8.40 11.32
C SER A 39 16.51 8.92 10.62
N ALA A 40 17.38 8.03 10.15
CA ALA A 40 18.55 8.39 9.34
C ALA A 40 18.20 8.84 7.91
N TYR A 41 17.04 8.44 7.39
CA TYR A 41 16.62 8.66 6.01
C TYR A 41 15.37 9.55 5.90
N ILE A 42 14.50 9.51 6.91
CA ILE A 42 13.22 10.20 6.95
C ILE A 42 13.26 11.30 8.02
N PRO A 43 13.01 12.56 7.65
CA PRO A 43 12.92 13.68 8.59
C PRO A 43 11.86 13.49 9.67
N ALA A 44 12.15 13.95 10.90
CA ALA A 44 11.29 13.79 12.07
C ALA A 44 9.89 14.39 11.90
N ASP A 45 9.76 15.50 11.17
CA ASP A 45 8.47 16.13 10.88
C ASP A 45 7.55 15.23 10.05
N LEU A 46 8.12 14.43 9.14
CA LEU A 46 7.38 13.45 8.36
C LEU A 46 7.08 12.19 9.17
N LEU A 47 7.99 11.72 10.03
CA LEU A 47 7.73 10.59 10.94
C LEU A 47 6.59 10.87 11.92
N ALA A 48 6.34 12.13 12.26
CA ALA A 48 5.19 12.55 13.06
C ALA A 48 3.86 12.54 12.28
N ARG A 49 3.91 12.71 10.96
CA ARG A 49 2.72 12.81 10.08
C ARG A 49 2.41 11.53 9.32
N TYR A 50 3.37 10.61 9.22
CA TYR A 50 3.25 9.39 8.44
C TYR A 50 3.90 8.20 9.17
N GLU A 51 3.46 7.00 8.84
CA GLU A 51 4.22 5.77 9.08
C GLU A 51 4.96 5.34 7.80
N PHE A 52 6.11 4.70 7.96
CA PHE A 52 7.00 4.28 6.90
C PHE A 52 7.50 2.85 7.14
N TYR A 53 7.60 2.10 6.05
CA TYR A 53 8.20 0.77 6.02
C TYR A 53 9.09 0.65 4.79
N SER A 54 10.38 0.38 4.99
CA SER A 54 11.35 0.23 3.91
C SER A 54 11.59 -1.23 3.63
N PHE A 55 11.21 -1.71 2.43
CA PHE A 55 11.45 -3.08 2.00
C PHE A 55 12.62 -3.12 1.01
N ARG A 56 13.53 -4.09 1.20
CA ARG A 56 14.71 -4.31 0.34
C ARG A 56 15.58 -3.04 0.20
N HIS A 57 15.82 -2.35 1.32
CA HIS A 57 16.65 -1.15 1.40
C HIS A 57 16.15 0.06 0.58
N ALA A 58 14.82 0.17 0.41
CA ALA A 58 14.23 1.25 -0.39
C ALA A 58 14.62 2.64 0.13
N ALA A 59 14.53 2.88 1.43
CA ALA A 59 14.90 4.17 2.04
C ALA A 59 16.37 4.52 1.80
N GLU A 60 17.26 3.53 1.89
CA GLU A 60 18.70 3.69 1.65
C GLU A 60 18.99 4.01 0.18
N ILE A 61 18.36 3.29 -0.75
CA ILE A 61 18.50 3.54 -2.19
C ILE A 61 17.97 4.93 -2.55
N LEU A 62 16.78 5.28 -2.05
CA LEU A 62 16.13 6.56 -2.30
C LEU A 62 16.96 7.73 -1.76
N SER A 63 17.46 7.63 -0.52
CA SER A 63 18.22 8.70 0.13
C SER A 63 19.64 8.90 -0.41
N THR A 64 20.20 7.89 -1.10
CA THR A 64 21.57 7.96 -1.63
C THR A 64 21.58 8.11 -3.15
N SER A 65 21.04 7.13 -3.87
CA SER A 65 21.18 7.00 -5.32
C SER A 65 20.07 7.73 -6.10
N CYS A 66 18.96 8.05 -5.44
CA CYS A 66 17.82 8.77 -6.02
C CYS A 66 17.41 9.99 -5.20
N LYS A 67 18.41 10.64 -4.56
CA LYS A 67 18.19 11.69 -3.58
C LYS A 67 17.37 12.88 -4.11
N PRO A 68 17.58 13.42 -5.33
CA PRO A 68 16.81 14.55 -5.82
C PRO A 68 15.30 14.24 -5.93
N GLU A 69 14.95 13.09 -6.49
CA GLU A 69 13.56 12.64 -6.59
C GLU A 69 12.98 12.36 -5.22
N PHE A 70 13.77 11.77 -4.33
CA PHE A 70 13.32 11.49 -2.98
C PHE A 70 13.05 12.78 -2.18
N ASP A 71 13.94 13.78 -2.25
CA ASP A 71 13.73 15.09 -1.62
C ASP A 71 12.44 15.77 -2.14
N GLU A 72 12.15 15.66 -3.44
CA GLU A 72 10.89 16.12 -4.02
C GLU A 72 9.68 15.40 -3.43
N LEU A 73 9.72 14.07 -3.31
CA LEU A 73 8.64 13.29 -2.69
C LEU A 73 8.47 13.65 -1.21
N LEU A 74 9.55 13.82 -0.44
CA LEU A 74 9.48 14.25 0.96
C LEU A 74 8.83 15.64 1.07
N ASN A 75 9.20 16.58 0.19
CA ASN A 75 8.59 17.90 0.16
C ASN A 75 7.12 17.85 -0.29
N ALA A 76 6.77 16.97 -1.21
CA ALA A 76 5.38 16.75 -1.60
C ALA A 76 4.55 16.19 -0.44
N LEU A 77 5.07 15.23 0.32
CA LEU A 77 4.43 14.71 1.54
C LEU A 77 4.27 15.79 2.62
N ARG A 78 5.21 16.75 2.72
CA ARG A 78 5.06 17.91 3.62
C ARG A 78 3.93 18.83 3.18
N ALA A 79 3.84 19.13 1.89
CA ALA A 79 2.82 20.01 1.33
C ALA A 79 1.44 19.35 1.21
N PHE A 80 1.38 18.02 1.23
CA PHE A 80 0.14 17.27 1.11
C PHE A 80 -0.69 17.40 2.39
N GLU A 81 -1.92 17.88 2.23
CA GLU A 81 -2.90 18.05 3.30
C GLU A 81 -4.30 17.63 2.83
N ILE A 82 -5.01 16.94 3.71
CA ILE A 82 -6.41 16.58 3.52
C ILE A 82 -7.25 17.26 4.59
N THR A 83 -8.53 17.46 4.30
CA THR A 83 -9.50 18.04 5.24
C THR A 83 -10.55 17.01 5.61
N VAL A 84 -11.28 17.25 6.69
CA VAL A 84 -12.45 16.44 7.04
C VAL A 84 -13.49 16.48 5.92
N ALA A 85 -13.64 17.62 5.24
CA ALA A 85 -14.53 17.73 4.08
C ALA A 85 -14.13 16.76 2.95
N ASP A 86 -12.84 16.59 2.68
CA ASP A 86 -12.35 15.63 1.67
C ASP A 86 -12.69 14.18 2.03
N ILE A 87 -12.62 13.85 3.33
CA ILE A 87 -12.92 12.51 3.86
C ILE A 87 -14.42 12.22 3.75
N VAL A 88 -15.26 13.18 4.20
CA VAL A 88 -16.71 13.03 4.28
C VAL A 88 -17.38 13.10 2.92
N LYS A 89 -16.78 13.79 1.94
CA LYS A 89 -17.35 13.94 0.59
C LYS A 89 -17.78 12.57 0.02
N PRO A 90 -19.03 12.44 -0.47
CA PRO A 90 -19.51 11.21 -1.06
C PRO A 90 -18.60 10.72 -2.18
N GLY A 91 -18.47 9.40 -2.31
CA GLY A 91 -17.69 8.79 -3.39
C GLY A 91 -18.30 9.02 -4.77
N GLY A 92 -17.44 8.97 -5.79
CA GLY A 92 -17.74 8.94 -7.23
C GLY A 92 -16.71 8.08 -7.93
N ASN A 93 -16.47 8.27 -9.24
CA ASN A 93 -15.42 7.52 -9.95
C ASN A 93 -14.02 7.75 -9.39
N GLU A 94 -13.73 8.94 -8.83
CA GLU A 94 -12.44 9.26 -8.20
C GLU A 94 -12.62 10.24 -7.02
N SER A 95 -11.85 10.07 -5.94
CA SER A 95 -11.78 11.02 -4.82
C SER A 95 -10.96 12.26 -5.23
N ASP A 96 -11.19 13.40 -4.57
CA ASP A 96 -10.36 14.59 -4.80
C ASP A 96 -9.01 14.52 -4.09
N ILE A 97 -8.84 13.59 -3.15
CA ILE A 97 -7.61 13.42 -2.37
C ILE A 97 -6.41 13.08 -3.28
N PRO A 98 -6.47 12.07 -4.18
CA PRO A 98 -5.40 11.83 -5.17
C PRO A 98 -5.06 13.06 -6.02
N LYS A 99 -6.07 13.82 -6.45
CA LYS A 99 -5.88 15.02 -7.31
C LYS A 99 -5.07 16.11 -6.63
N LYS A 100 -5.17 16.25 -5.30
CA LYS A 100 -4.33 17.19 -4.55
C LYS A 100 -2.85 16.85 -4.69
N LEU A 101 -2.52 15.55 -4.65
CA LEU A 101 -1.15 15.10 -4.84
C LEU A 101 -0.69 15.27 -6.30
N THR A 102 -1.59 14.98 -7.26
CA THR A 102 -1.34 15.27 -8.69
C THR A 102 -0.94 16.73 -8.93
N ALA A 103 -1.64 17.67 -8.28
CA ALA A 103 -1.36 19.10 -8.42
C ALA A 103 0.05 19.50 -7.90
N ILE A 104 0.63 18.72 -6.98
CA ILE A 104 1.98 18.92 -6.47
C ILE A 104 3.03 18.27 -7.39
N LEU A 105 2.81 17.01 -7.80
CA LEU A 105 3.83 16.22 -8.49
C LEU A 105 3.93 16.50 -10.00
N ARG A 106 2.81 16.77 -10.69
CA ARG A 106 2.83 17.00 -12.14
C ARG A 106 3.69 18.20 -12.56
N PRO A 107 3.61 19.37 -11.89
CA PRO A 107 4.48 20.52 -12.21
C PRO A 107 5.97 20.22 -12.00
N LEU A 108 6.31 19.27 -11.12
CA LEU A 108 7.68 18.82 -10.87
C LEU A 108 8.18 17.81 -11.93
N GLY A 109 7.35 17.45 -12.91
CA GLY A 109 7.74 16.57 -14.01
C GLY A 109 7.55 15.08 -13.75
N TRP A 110 6.81 14.70 -12.72
CA TRP A 110 6.41 13.30 -12.50
C TRP A 110 5.31 12.93 -13.48
N GLN A 111 5.51 11.89 -14.29
CA GLN A 111 4.60 11.53 -15.39
C GLN A 111 4.05 10.11 -15.26
N GLU A 112 2.81 9.91 -15.72
CA GLU A 112 2.27 8.57 -15.86
C GLU A 112 3.12 7.84 -16.90
N THR A 113 3.58 6.64 -16.56
CA THR A 113 4.50 5.88 -17.40
C THR A 113 4.04 4.44 -17.51
N ARG A 114 4.18 3.88 -18.72
CA ARG A 114 4.03 2.46 -19.03
C ARG A 114 5.36 1.93 -19.55
N VAL A 115 5.74 0.74 -19.15
CA VAL A 115 6.91 0.03 -19.71
C VAL A 115 6.43 -1.13 -20.57
N GLN A 116 6.95 -1.20 -21.79
CA GLN A 116 6.73 -2.29 -22.73
C GLN A 116 8.06 -2.76 -23.31
N GLY A 117 8.18 -4.06 -23.61
CA GLY A 117 9.38 -4.59 -24.24
C GLY A 117 9.26 -6.03 -24.70
N ASP A 118 9.99 -6.37 -25.75
CA ASP A 118 10.15 -7.72 -26.25
C ASP A 118 11.31 -8.44 -25.53
N LEU A 119 11.23 -9.76 -25.40
CA LEU A 119 12.35 -10.57 -24.92
C LEU A 119 12.99 -11.32 -26.09
N ILE A 120 14.22 -10.97 -26.40
CA ILE A 120 15.05 -11.70 -27.35
C ILE A 120 15.80 -12.80 -26.61
N VAL A 121 15.47 -14.06 -26.89
CA VAL A 121 16.12 -15.25 -26.36
C VAL A 121 17.14 -15.75 -27.38
N ARG A 122 18.43 -15.71 -27.03
CA ARG A 122 19.52 -16.34 -27.78
C ARG A 122 19.90 -17.66 -27.13
N LYS A 123 19.70 -18.77 -27.83
CA LYS A 123 20.10 -20.10 -27.40
C LYS A 123 21.33 -20.53 -28.19
N ILE A 124 22.46 -20.68 -27.50
CA ILE A 124 23.74 -21.08 -28.11
C ILE A 124 24.07 -22.49 -27.62
N VAL A 125 24.22 -23.44 -28.54
CA VAL A 125 24.59 -24.83 -28.24
C VAL A 125 25.96 -25.11 -28.84
N ARG A 126 26.87 -25.67 -28.03
CA ARG A 126 28.20 -26.13 -28.48
C ARG A 126 28.19 -27.65 -28.59
N HIS A 127 28.45 -28.19 -29.77
CA HIS A 127 28.43 -29.63 -30.02
C HIS A 127 29.82 -30.29 -29.89
N GLY A 128 30.89 -29.50 -29.69
CA GLY A 128 32.25 -29.99 -29.56
C GLY A 128 33.25 -29.00 -28.95
N GLN A 129 34.54 -29.37 -28.97
CA GLN A 129 35.66 -28.56 -28.44
C GLN A 129 36.19 -27.50 -29.43
N ARG A 130 35.77 -27.56 -30.71
CA ARG A 130 36.19 -26.59 -31.73
C ARG A 130 35.31 -25.33 -31.64
N LYS A 131 35.92 -24.17 -31.92
CA LYS A 131 35.21 -22.87 -31.92
C LYS A 131 34.06 -22.80 -32.92
N ASP A 132 34.12 -23.62 -33.98
CA ASP A 132 33.24 -23.52 -35.15
C ASP A 132 32.02 -24.45 -35.03
N ASP A 133 31.96 -25.26 -33.97
CA ASP A 133 30.90 -26.26 -33.73
C ASP A 133 29.83 -25.71 -32.78
N VAL A 134 29.25 -24.59 -33.17
CA VAL A 134 28.27 -23.81 -32.39
C VAL A 134 27.04 -23.53 -33.24
N THR A 135 25.86 -23.89 -32.73
CA THR A 135 24.57 -23.48 -33.31
C THR A 135 23.93 -22.40 -32.46
N GLU A 136 23.38 -21.38 -33.10
CA GLU A 136 22.64 -20.29 -32.44
C GLU A 136 21.20 -20.25 -32.95
N ASP A 137 20.25 -20.36 -32.03
CA ASP A 137 18.82 -20.16 -32.29
C ASP A 137 18.36 -18.85 -31.64
N LEU A 138 17.70 -17.99 -32.42
CA LEU A 138 17.16 -16.72 -31.96
C LEU A 138 15.62 -16.77 -31.96
N THR A 139 15.01 -16.55 -30.79
CA THR A 139 13.55 -16.44 -30.65
C THR A 139 13.20 -15.10 -30.03
N THR A 140 12.21 -14.40 -30.59
CA THR A 140 11.67 -13.17 -30.00
C THR A 140 10.29 -13.45 -29.41
N LEU A 141 10.12 -13.14 -28.12
CA LEU A 141 8.84 -13.11 -27.45
C LEU A 141 8.34 -11.67 -27.46
N ALA A 142 7.40 -11.37 -28.36
CA ALA A 142 6.81 -10.05 -28.49
C ALA A 142 5.97 -9.68 -27.26
N ASN A 143 6.03 -8.43 -26.83
CA ASN A 143 5.32 -7.90 -25.65
C ASN A 143 5.54 -8.74 -24.39
N PHE A 144 6.76 -9.26 -24.21
CA PHE A 144 7.11 -10.06 -23.04
C PHE A 144 6.92 -9.27 -21.73
N ILE A 145 7.19 -7.96 -21.79
CA ILE A 145 6.89 -7.00 -20.74
C ILE A 145 5.76 -6.11 -21.26
N ASP A 146 4.60 -6.21 -20.64
CA ASP A 146 3.46 -5.33 -20.90
C ASP A 146 2.76 -4.99 -19.57
N GLY A 147 3.42 -4.12 -18.81
CA GLY A 147 3.03 -3.79 -17.44
C GLY A 147 1.88 -2.79 -17.38
N HIS A 148 1.28 -2.66 -16.19
CA HIS A 148 0.34 -1.57 -15.92
C HIS A 148 1.05 -0.21 -15.85
N ASN A 149 0.29 0.86 -16.03
CA ASN A 149 0.79 2.22 -15.84
C ASN A 149 1.09 2.44 -14.36
N VAL A 150 2.15 3.20 -14.10
CA VAL A 150 2.44 3.79 -12.80
C VAL A 150 2.16 5.28 -12.90
N ASP A 151 1.40 5.83 -11.96
CA ASP A 151 0.89 7.19 -12.03
C ASP A 151 1.97 8.26 -12.07
N TYR A 152 3.05 8.08 -11.31
CA TYR A 152 4.12 9.07 -11.17
C TYR A 152 5.48 8.40 -11.28
N VAL A 153 6.15 8.56 -12.42
CA VAL A 153 7.54 8.15 -12.60
C VAL A 153 8.37 9.34 -12.99
N LYS A 154 9.54 9.46 -12.34
CA LYS A 154 10.56 10.46 -12.67
C LYS A 154 11.92 9.82 -12.52
N ASN A 155 12.72 9.89 -13.59
CA ASN A 155 14.02 9.25 -13.67
C ASN A 155 13.95 7.79 -13.21
N ARG A 156 14.61 7.45 -12.10
CA ARG A 156 14.70 6.07 -11.57
C ARG A 156 13.78 5.82 -10.38
N VAL A 157 12.78 6.66 -10.14
CA VAL A 157 11.84 6.51 -9.01
C VAL A 157 10.42 6.45 -9.53
N ALA A 158 9.67 5.49 -9.02
CA ALA A 158 8.24 5.40 -9.16
C ALA A 158 7.55 5.81 -7.85
N PHE A 159 6.41 6.48 -7.96
CA PHE A 159 5.54 6.82 -6.86
C PHE A 159 4.08 6.50 -7.26
N ASP A 160 3.33 5.93 -6.33
CA ASP A 160 1.89 5.69 -6.50
C ASP A 160 1.11 6.01 -5.23
N MET A 161 -0.17 6.38 -5.37
CA MET A 161 -1.05 6.69 -4.26
C MET A 161 -2.36 5.92 -4.35
N GLU A 162 -2.60 5.10 -3.34
CA GLU A 162 -3.82 4.32 -3.23
C GLU A 162 -4.70 4.79 -2.07
N TRP A 163 -5.83 5.43 -2.44
CA TRP A 163 -6.81 5.97 -1.50
C TRP A 163 -8.18 5.30 -1.62
N ASN A 164 -8.43 4.36 -0.72
CA ASN A 164 -9.74 3.74 -0.51
C ASN A 164 -10.38 3.12 -1.78
N SER A 165 -9.53 2.66 -2.70
CA SER A 165 -9.87 1.82 -3.86
C SER A 165 -10.04 0.36 -3.41
N LYS A 166 -10.34 -0.57 -4.33
CA LYS A 166 -10.35 -2.01 -4.01
C LYS A 166 -8.92 -2.49 -3.70
N ASP A 167 -8.74 -3.33 -2.70
CA ASP A 167 -7.39 -3.76 -2.28
C ASP A 167 -6.58 -4.53 -3.35
N GLN A 168 -7.26 -5.12 -4.33
CA GLN A 168 -6.66 -5.73 -5.53
C GLN A 168 -5.80 -4.75 -6.34
N THR A 169 -6.03 -3.44 -6.19
CA THR A 169 -5.22 -2.43 -6.86
C THR A 169 -3.74 -2.54 -6.46
N PHE A 170 -3.43 -2.81 -5.19
CA PHE A 170 -2.04 -3.02 -4.77
C PHE A 170 -1.33 -4.12 -5.55
N ASP A 171 -2.02 -5.20 -5.93
CA ASP A 171 -1.40 -6.29 -6.68
C ASP A 171 -0.96 -5.83 -8.07
N ARG A 172 -1.72 -4.92 -8.68
CA ARG A 172 -1.39 -4.29 -9.96
C ARG A 172 -0.18 -3.37 -9.83
N ASP A 173 -0.17 -2.51 -8.81
CA ASP A 173 0.86 -1.48 -8.68
C ASP A 173 2.20 -2.11 -8.27
N LEU A 174 2.17 -3.10 -7.37
CA LEU A 174 3.36 -3.88 -7.00
C LEU A 174 3.89 -4.72 -8.18
N TYR A 175 3.00 -5.26 -9.02
CA TYR A 175 3.40 -5.93 -10.26
C TYR A 175 4.06 -4.96 -11.24
N ALA A 176 3.52 -3.74 -11.40
CA ALA A 176 4.11 -2.70 -12.23
C ALA A 176 5.49 -2.28 -11.70
N PHE A 177 5.62 -2.02 -10.40
CA PHE A 177 6.91 -1.73 -9.75
C PHE A 177 7.94 -2.84 -9.99
N SER A 178 7.53 -4.11 -9.85
CA SER A 178 8.38 -5.26 -10.14
C SER A 178 8.89 -5.23 -11.59
N ALA A 179 8.00 -5.05 -12.57
CA ALA A 179 8.36 -5.01 -13.99
C ALA A 179 9.29 -3.83 -14.33
N PHE A 180 9.03 -2.65 -13.77
CA PHE A 180 9.85 -1.46 -13.99
C PHE A 180 11.26 -1.63 -13.38
N ALA A 181 11.38 -2.30 -12.23
CA ALA A 181 12.66 -2.59 -11.63
C ALA A 181 13.44 -3.65 -12.42
N GLN A 182 12.77 -4.71 -12.89
CA GLN A 182 13.39 -5.78 -13.70
C GLN A 182 13.96 -5.27 -15.02
N THR A 183 13.34 -4.25 -15.62
CA THR A 183 13.83 -3.57 -16.83
C THR A 183 14.91 -2.53 -16.56
N GLY A 184 15.18 -2.23 -15.29
CA GLY A 184 16.13 -1.18 -14.89
C GLY A 184 15.62 0.24 -15.06
N VAL A 185 14.34 0.43 -15.39
CA VAL A 185 13.68 1.74 -15.54
C VAL A 185 13.65 2.47 -14.21
N ILE A 186 13.32 1.76 -13.11
CA ILE A 186 13.38 2.32 -11.76
C ILE A 186 14.38 1.57 -10.87
N SER A 187 14.90 2.27 -9.87
CA SER A 187 15.67 1.71 -8.75
C SER A 187 14.81 1.43 -7.52
N ALA A 188 13.72 2.18 -7.32
CA ALA A 188 12.82 2.01 -6.17
C ALA A 188 11.42 2.58 -6.48
N GLY A 189 10.42 2.01 -5.82
CA GLY A 189 9.05 2.51 -5.78
C GLY A 189 8.69 3.10 -4.41
N VAL A 190 7.77 4.06 -4.38
CA VAL A 190 7.17 4.60 -3.17
C VAL A 190 5.66 4.44 -3.30
N LEU A 191 5.01 3.86 -2.28
CA LEU A 191 3.56 3.65 -2.30
C LEU A 191 2.92 4.32 -1.09
N LEU A 192 2.09 5.33 -1.34
CA LEU A 192 1.34 6.06 -0.32
C LEU A 192 -0.07 5.48 -0.17
N THR A 193 -0.48 5.18 1.06
CA THR A 193 -1.85 4.77 1.37
C THR A 193 -2.28 5.24 2.75
N ARG A 194 -3.49 4.89 3.20
CA ARG A 194 -3.99 5.25 4.53
C ARG A 194 -3.41 4.35 5.63
N SER A 195 -3.07 4.95 6.76
CA SER A 195 -2.75 4.21 7.99
C SER A 195 -4.01 3.62 8.64
N ALA A 196 -3.81 2.59 9.47
CA ALA A 196 -4.83 2.14 10.42
C ALA A 196 -5.19 3.22 11.45
N ASP A 197 -4.28 4.15 11.72
CA ASP A 197 -4.47 5.26 12.67
C ASP A 197 -5.60 6.22 12.26
N LEU A 198 -6.06 6.16 11.00
CA LEU A 198 -7.24 6.91 10.55
C LEU A 198 -8.57 6.26 10.92
N ASN A 199 -8.61 4.99 11.33
CA ASN A 199 -9.86 4.29 11.66
C ASN A 199 -10.65 4.94 12.83
N PRO A 200 -10.00 5.38 13.93
CA PRO A 200 -10.66 6.16 14.97
C PRO A 200 -11.23 7.48 14.44
N VAL A 201 -10.52 8.15 13.53
CA VAL A 201 -11.00 9.38 12.89
C VAL A 201 -12.27 9.11 12.08
N PHE A 202 -12.29 8.09 11.22
CA PHE A 202 -13.50 7.77 10.44
C PHE A 202 -14.71 7.41 11.32
N THR A 203 -14.46 6.90 12.53
CA THR A 203 -15.49 6.59 13.53
C THR A 203 -15.96 7.84 14.27
N SER A 204 -15.08 8.81 14.53
CA SER A 204 -15.46 10.05 15.22
C SER A 204 -16.29 10.99 14.33
N LEU A 205 -16.07 10.95 13.00
CA LEU A 205 -16.78 11.79 12.01
C LEU A 205 -18.29 11.51 11.89
N GLY A 206 -18.82 10.48 12.54
CA GLY A 206 -20.26 10.22 12.60
C GLY A 206 -20.83 9.74 11.27
N ASN A 207 -21.91 10.37 10.80
CA ASN A 207 -22.70 9.95 9.65
C ASN A 207 -22.55 10.92 8.46
N ASP A 208 -22.66 10.38 7.25
CA ASP A 208 -22.75 11.16 6.02
C ASP A 208 -24.09 11.88 5.88
N ALA A 209 -24.23 12.67 4.82
CA ALA A 209 -25.47 13.40 4.49
C ALA A 209 -26.70 12.49 4.29
N LYS A 210 -26.53 11.17 4.13
CA LYS A 210 -27.60 10.17 4.00
C LYS A 210 -27.83 9.40 5.31
N GLY A 211 -27.19 9.81 6.41
CA GLY A 211 -27.32 9.16 7.71
C GLY A 211 -26.51 7.87 7.87
N LYS A 212 -25.64 7.50 6.90
CA LYS A 212 -24.80 6.30 6.98
C LYS A 212 -23.47 6.62 7.69
N PRO A 213 -22.98 5.75 8.60
CA PRO A 213 -21.69 5.97 9.24
C PRO A 213 -20.54 6.14 8.25
N ILE A 214 -19.74 7.20 8.40
CA ILE A 214 -18.60 7.52 7.51
C ILE A 214 -17.60 6.38 7.46
N ARG A 215 -17.32 5.73 8.60
CA ARG A 215 -16.47 4.53 8.69
C ARG A 215 -16.82 3.44 7.68
N ASN A 216 -18.09 3.32 7.27
CA ASN A 216 -18.51 2.29 6.31
C ASN A 216 -17.98 2.52 4.89
N LYS A 217 -17.50 3.73 4.57
CA LYS A 217 -16.77 4.04 3.33
C LYS A 217 -15.36 3.44 3.33
N TYR A 218 -14.76 3.28 4.51
CA TYR A 218 -13.36 2.89 4.72
C TYR A 218 -13.25 1.45 5.24
N GLY A 219 -13.87 0.53 4.51
CA GLY A 219 -13.98 -0.87 4.91
C GLY A 219 -12.67 -1.67 4.85
N ALA A 220 -12.71 -2.90 5.34
CA ALA A 220 -11.54 -3.78 5.39
C ALA A 220 -11.03 -4.21 4.01
N SER A 221 -11.90 -4.20 2.99
CA SER A 221 -11.59 -4.61 1.60
C SER A 221 -11.09 -3.48 0.71
N THR A 222 -10.84 -2.29 1.28
CA THR A 222 -10.23 -1.18 0.53
C THR A 222 -8.73 -1.10 0.78
N THR A 223 -8.03 -0.26 0.03
CA THR A 223 -6.59 -0.02 0.21
C THR A 223 -6.30 0.67 1.55
N TRP A 224 -5.37 0.09 2.33
CA TRP A 224 -4.77 0.63 3.56
C TRP A 224 -3.50 -0.14 3.92
N MET A 225 -2.72 0.39 4.86
CA MET A 225 -1.40 -0.12 5.22
C MET A 225 -1.39 -1.62 5.54
N GLY A 226 -2.31 -2.14 6.34
CA GLY A 226 -2.33 -3.59 6.66
C GLY A 226 -2.58 -4.49 5.45
N LYS A 227 -3.32 -4.02 4.42
CA LYS A 227 -3.49 -4.75 3.16
C LYS A 227 -2.26 -4.68 2.26
N LEU A 228 -1.49 -3.59 2.36
CA LEU A 228 -0.24 -3.40 1.64
C LEU A 228 0.89 -4.24 2.26
N LEU A 229 1.07 -4.17 3.58
CA LEU A 229 2.12 -4.88 4.31
C LEU A 229 2.05 -6.38 4.08
N TYR A 230 0.86 -6.99 4.18
CA TYR A 230 0.68 -8.41 3.87
C TYR A 230 1.21 -8.80 2.48
N ARG A 231 1.06 -7.93 1.48
CA ARG A 231 1.51 -8.18 0.10
C ARG A 231 3.01 -7.97 -0.07
N LEU A 232 3.57 -6.93 0.56
CA LEU A 232 5.00 -6.66 0.56
C LEU A 232 5.79 -7.72 1.32
N GLU A 233 5.29 -8.18 2.46
CA GLU A 233 5.86 -9.31 3.22
C GLU A 233 5.82 -10.61 2.42
N ALA A 234 4.76 -10.82 1.62
CA ALA A 234 4.68 -11.94 0.68
C ALA A 234 5.53 -11.74 -0.59
N GLY A 235 6.29 -10.64 -0.69
CA GLY A 235 7.20 -10.38 -1.81
C GLY A 235 6.52 -10.04 -3.14
N ARG A 236 5.26 -9.56 -3.12
CA ARG A 236 4.50 -9.25 -4.36
C ARG A 236 5.09 -8.11 -5.19
N ASN A 237 5.99 -7.32 -4.62
CA ASN A 237 6.82 -6.33 -5.32
C ASN A 237 7.97 -6.93 -6.13
N GLY A 238 8.14 -8.26 -6.14
CA GLY A 238 9.23 -8.92 -6.84
C GLY A 238 10.60 -8.39 -6.38
N PRO A 239 11.52 -8.04 -7.31
CA PRO A 239 12.83 -7.51 -6.96
C PRO A 239 12.82 -6.01 -6.61
N CYS A 240 11.71 -5.29 -6.81
CA CYS A 240 11.67 -3.84 -6.64
C CYS A 240 11.76 -3.44 -5.15
N PRO A 241 12.73 -2.60 -4.74
CA PRO A 241 12.70 -1.93 -3.44
C PRO A 241 11.47 -1.01 -3.32
N VAL A 242 10.72 -1.14 -2.23
CA VAL A 242 9.51 -0.34 -2.00
C VAL A 242 9.54 0.35 -0.64
N LEU A 243 9.34 1.66 -0.64
CA LEU A 243 9.04 2.44 0.56
C LEU A 243 7.52 2.61 0.67
N ALA A 244 6.90 1.92 1.62
CA ALA A 244 5.49 2.08 1.92
C ALA A 244 5.28 3.24 2.90
N VAL A 245 4.32 4.11 2.62
CA VAL A 245 4.01 5.31 3.40
C VAL A 245 2.53 5.31 3.79
N GLY A 246 2.24 5.47 5.08
CA GLY A 246 0.88 5.49 5.63
C GLY A 246 0.50 6.86 6.16
N ILE A 247 -0.59 7.44 5.64
CA ILE A 247 -1.15 8.73 6.07
C ILE A 247 -1.73 8.58 7.48
N ARG A 248 -1.23 9.35 8.45
CA ARG A 248 -1.74 9.41 9.84
C ARG A 248 -2.67 10.61 10.04
N PRO A 249 -3.41 10.68 11.18
CA PRO A 249 -4.32 11.78 11.47
C PRO A 249 -3.72 13.19 11.36
N ALA A 250 -2.42 13.35 11.64
CA ALA A 250 -1.72 14.64 11.56
C ALA A 250 -1.56 15.22 10.13
N VAL A 251 -2.00 14.49 9.08
CA VAL A 251 -2.12 15.04 7.71
C VAL A 251 -3.46 15.76 7.51
N ILE A 252 -4.43 15.55 8.40
CA ILE A 252 -5.74 16.19 8.34
C ILE A 252 -5.65 17.58 8.97
N SER A 253 -5.67 18.63 8.14
CA SER A 253 -5.33 20.00 8.55
C SER A 253 -6.35 20.64 9.49
N ASP A 254 -7.62 20.26 9.40
CA ASP A 254 -8.75 20.83 10.16
C ASP A 254 -9.32 19.85 11.21
N LEU A 255 -8.60 18.77 11.53
CA LEU A 255 -9.13 17.71 12.39
C LEU A 255 -9.41 18.20 13.81
N THR A 256 -8.48 18.96 14.40
CA THR A 256 -8.59 19.42 15.78
C THR A 256 -9.75 20.41 15.92
N GLU A 257 -9.86 21.39 15.02
CA GLU A 257 -10.98 22.33 15.00
C GLU A 257 -12.31 21.60 14.79
N HIS A 258 -12.34 20.62 13.88
CA HIS A 258 -13.54 19.85 13.59
C HIS A 258 -14.02 19.08 14.82
N LEU A 259 -13.12 18.33 15.48
CA LEU A 259 -13.46 17.55 16.68
C LEU A 259 -13.88 18.44 17.86
N ALA A 260 -13.28 19.62 18.01
CA ALA A 260 -13.67 20.59 19.02
C ALA A 260 -15.05 21.24 18.75
N SER A 261 -15.43 21.36 17.47
CA SER A 261 -16.73 21.92 17.07
C SER A 261 -17.90 20.92 17.16
N MET A 262 -17.60 19.62 17.28
CA MET A 262 -18.65 18.61 17.40
C MET A 262 -19.39 18.76 18.73
N PRO A 263 -20.74 18.68 18.74
CA PRO A 263 -21.48 18.67 19.98
C PRO A 263 -20.98 17.51 20.84
N ALA A 264 -20.69 17.78 22.12
CA ALA A 264 -20.31 16.75 23.08
C ALA A 264 -21.32 15.61 22.97
N ARG A 265 -20.85 14.38 22.68
CA ARG A 265 -21.74 13.22 22.59
C ARG A 265 -22.54 13.17 23.88
N GLY A 266 -23.85 13.42 23.78
CA GLY A 266 -24.76 13.22 24.89
C GLY A 266 -24.53 11.80 25.43
N ALA A 267 -24.51 11.66 26.75
CA ALA A 267 -24.43 10.38 27.42
C ALA A 267 -25.35 9.37 26.71
N ALA A 268 -24.86 8.14 26.52
CA ALA A 268 -25.65 7.07 25.95
C ALA A 268 -27.05 7.06 26.62
N PRO A 269 -28.14 6.94 25.84
CA PRO A 269 -29.46 6.82 26.44
C PRO A 269 -29.43 5.67 27.44
N ALA A 270 -29.91 5.93 28.67
CA ALA A 270 -29.97 4.92 29.71
C ALA A 270 -30.63 3.65 29.16
N PRO A 271 -30.12 2.45 29.49
CA PRO A 271 -30.72 1.20 29.03
C PRO A 271 -32.19 1.20 29.41
N ALA A 272 -33.06 0.88 28.44
CA ALA A 272 -34.48 0.75 28.67
C ALA A 272 -34.73 -0.22 29.85
N PRO A 273 -35.68 0.07 30.76
CA PRO A 273 -35.97 -0.82 31.87
C PRO A 273 -36.35 -2.19 31.32
N ALA A 274 -35.74 -3.24 31.89
CA ALA A 274 -36.03 -4.62 31.53
C ALA A 274 -37.53 -4.90 31.70
N GLU A 275 -38.19 -5.35 30.62
CA GLU A 275 -39.54 -5.87 30.69
C GLU A 275 -39.55 -7.06 31.65
N ALA A 276 -40.46 -7.00 32.63
CA ALA A 276 -40.66 -8.06 33.60
C ALA A 276 -41.13 -9.34 32.88
N PRO A 277 -40.68 -10.53 33.31
CA PRO A 277 -41.14 -11.78 32.72
C PRO A 277 -42.65 -11.92 32.94
N GLU A 278 -43.39 -12.06 31.83
CA GLU A 278 -44.79 -12.45 31.85
C GLU A 278 -44.93 -13.79 32.57
N GLY A 279 -45.89 -13.83 33.49
CA GLY A 279 -46.12 -14.92 34.43
C GLY A 279 -46.45 -16.25 33.74
N GLU A 280 -45.88 -17.29 34.33
CA GLU A 280 -46.29 -18.68 34.16
C GLU A 280 -47.62 -18.86 34.90
N GLU A 281 -48.74 -19.02 34.18
CA GLU A 281 -50.00 -19.53 34.74
C GLU A 281 -50.07 -21.05 34.58
N ALA A 282 -50.48 -21.67 35.69
CA ALA A 282 -50.63 -23.08 36.06
C ALA A 282 -51.20 -24.05 35.02
#